data_AF-A0A132PQH1-F1
#
_entry.id   AF-A0A132PQH1-F1
#
_cell.length_a   1.000
_cell.length_b   1.000
_cell.length_c   1.000
_cell.angle_alpha   90.00
_cell.angle_beta   90.00
_cell.angle_gamma   90.00
#
_symmetry.space_group_name_H-M   'P 1'
#
loop_
_entity.id
_entity.type
_entity.pdbx_description
1 polymer ?
#
loop_
_entity_poly.entity_id
_entity_poly.type
_entity_poly.pdbx_seq_one_letter_code
_entity_poly.pdbx_strand_id
1 'polypeptide(L)'
;MTESSGKAPGKLPAFVMLAGTLISLSGLTWDIGWHSDVGPDSFFTLPHLFVYSGGAIAGLTSLAMVLRATAAQRNGQTPDPAVGGRAFKVLGVFAAPIGYLVGGIAAASFLLYGLWDEWWHGLYGFDVTIASPPHQGWLTSICVTMIGTAIVFAAAREHRWGRWGFMTAIAAFGSYASITSTALAEVNLGTTIDWFTVTWITIPLVCVLLGSQVIGRGGAAGTGLVTFLINLVMWSFAEWAVGWYAELQHLSLRDYVVLSFPIDMLLIPEMVCVFGVLVELLLRWKDATAWLLAGCGAAGAIAITWWISSGAQSEGIEGAGPGEHTTDVLLTCVAAGVLAALLGGATWRLGRALRASNTAPAPAAEVVAA
;
A
#
# COMPACT_ATOMS: atom_id res chain seq x y z
N MET A 1 -23.60 22.88 -29.59
CA MET A 1 -23.10 22.31 -28.31
C MET A 1 -21.85 21.53 -28.63
N THR A 2 -20.72 22.18 -28.56
CA THR A 2 -19.41 21.58 -28.80
C THR A 2 -18.95 20.94 -27.50
N GLU A 3 -18.88 19.61 -27.46
CA GLU A 3 -18.09 18.87 -26.47
C GLU A 3 -16.66 19.40 -26.55
N SER A 4 -16.25 20.22 -25.58
CA SER A 4 -14.83 20.39 -25.36
C SER A 4 -14.33 19.05 -24.85
N SER A 5 -13.44 18.43 -25.62
CA SER A 5 -12.55 17.37 -25.15
C SER A 5 -11.63 17.97 -24.06
N GLY A 6 -12.20 18.33 -22.92
CA GLY A 6 -11.50 18.91 -21.79
C GLY A 6 -10.67 17.83 -21.14
N LYS A 7 -9.33 17.92 -21.26
CA LYS A 7 -8.39 17.11 -20.47
C LYS A 7 -8.82 17.20 -19.01
N ALA A 8 -9.19 16.06 -18.40
CA ALA A 8 -9.53 16.01 -16.98
C ALA A 8 -8.37 16.60 -16.16
N PRO A 9 -8.54 17.79 -15.56
CA PRO A 9 -7.42 18.64 -15.10
C PRO A 9 -6.55 18.00 -14.01
N GLY A 10 -7.01 16.92 -13.37
CA GLY A 10 -6.28 16.16 -12.36
C GLY A 10 -5.72 14.80 -12.80
N LYS A 11 -6.01 14.34 -14.02
CA LYS A 11 -5.64 12.97 -14.45
C LYS A 11 -4.13 12.76 -14.51
N LEU A 12 -3.42 13.64 -15.23
CA LEU A 12 -1.96 13.54 -15.38
C LEU A 12 -1.23 13.53 -14.02
N PRO A 13 -1.41 14.52 -13.13
CA PRO A 13 -0.70 14.52 -11.84
C PRO A 13 -1.06 13.31 -10.97
N ALA A 14 -2.31 12.82 -11.00
CA ALA A 14 -2.68 11.61 -10.27
C ALA A 14 -1.87 10.38 -10.75
N PHE A 15 -1.72 10.21 -12.07
CA PHE A 15 -0.91 9.11 -12.62
C PHE A 15 0.59 9.30 -12.42
N VAL A 16 1.10 10.54 -12.39
CA VAL A 16 2.51 10.79 -12.04
C VAL A 16 2.78 10.40 -10.59
N MET A 17 1.88 10.75 -9.66
CA MET A 17 1.99 10.34 -8.25
C MET A 17 1.89 8.81 -8.09
N LEU A 18 0.99 8.15 -8.84
CA LEU A 18 0.90 6.69 -8.87
C LEU A 18 2.18 6.05 -9.40
N ALA A 19 2.74 6.59 -10.48
CA ALA A 19 4.00 6.11 -11.04
C ALA A 19 5.14 6.25 -10.02
N GLY A 20 5.24 7.38 -9.32
CA GLY A 20 6.20 7.55 -8.22
C GLY A 20 6.02 6.51 -7.12
N THR A 21 4.78 6.23 -6.74
CA THR A 21 4.45 5.19 -5.74
C THR A 21 4.87 3.79 -6.20
N LEU A 22 4.59 3.44 -7.46
CA LEU A 22 4.95 2.12 -8.01
C LEU A 22 6.46 1.99 -8.21
N ILE A 23 7.16 3.04 -8.67
CA ILE A 23 8.63 3.07 -8.78
C ILE A 23 9.25 2.86 -7.40
N SER A 24 8.72 3.54 -6.37
CA SER A 24 9.20 3.39 -5.01
C SER A 24 9.02 1.96 -4.49
N LEU A 25 7.85 1.37 -4.73
CA LEU A 25 7.56 -0.02 -4.36
C LEU A 25 8.42 -1.03 -5.13
N SER A 26 8.67 -0.81 -6.43
CA SER A 26 9.59 -1.62 -7.24
C SER A 26 11.00 -1.58 -6.67
N GLY A 27 11.50 -0.38 -6.36
CA GLY A 27 12.80 -0.19 -5.73
C GLY A 27 12.89 -0.96 -4.42
N LEU A 28 11.88 -0.87 -3.56
CA LEU A 28 11.88 -1.51 -2.25
C LEU A 28 11.81 -3.04 -2.34
N THR A 29 11.05 -3.58 -3.30
CA THR A 29 10.99 -5.03 -3.52
C THR A 29 12.33 -5.56 -4.02
N TRP A 30 12.99 -4.80 -4.92
CA TRP A 30 14.32 -5.11 -5.41
C TRP A 30 15.39 -5.01 -4.32
N ASP A 31 15.28 -3.99 -3.48
CA ASP A 31 16.19 -3.69 -2.38
C ASP A 31 16.28 -4.85 -1.38
N ILE A 32 15.13 -5.40 -0.98
CA ILE A 32 15.06 -6.59 -0.10
C ILE A 32 15.89 -7.74 -0.67
N GLY A 33 15.71 -8.06 -1.96
CA GLY A 33 16.47 -9.11 -2.63
C GLY A 33 17.96 -8.78 -2.74
N TRP A 34 18.31 -7.52 -3.00
CA TRP A 34 19.70 -7.06 -3.06
C TRP A 34 20.45 -7.33 -1.73
N HIS A 35 19.79 -7.01 -0.61
CA HIS A 35 20.32 -7.24 0.73
C HIS A 35 20.43 -8.72 1.11
N SER A 36 19.41 -9.52 0.78
CA SER A 36 19.40 -10.93 1.13
C SER A 36 20.38 -11.75 0.29
N ASP A 37 20.57 -11.36 -0.98
CA ASP A 37 21.17 -12.24 -1.98
C ASP A 37 22.57 -11.81 -2.41
N VAL A 38 22.93 -10.53 -2.25
CA VAL A 38 24.24 -9.99 -2.67
C VAL A 38 25.01 -9.52 -1.45
N GLY A 39 24.61 -8.41 -0.84
CA GLY A 39 25.16 -7.93 0.45
C GLY A 39 26.13 -6.74 0.45
N PRO A 40 26.86 -6.37 -0.62
CA PRO A 40 27.52 -5.07 -0.69
C PRO A 40 26.49 -3.97 -0.93
N ASP A 41 26.48 -2.95 -0.08
CA ASP A 41 25.48 -1.91 -0.20
C ASP A 41 25.99 -0.51 0.13
N SER A 42 25.31 0.48 -0.45
CA SER A 42 25.57 1.90 -0.28
C SER A 42 24.28 2.68 -0.49
N PHE A 43 24.25 3.92 -0.01
CA PHE A 43 23.11 4.82 -0.14
C PHE A 43 22.64 5.06 -1.59
N PHE A 44 23.51 4.84 -2.57
CA PHE A 44 23.24 5.11 -3.99
C PHE A 44 23.20 3.86 -4.86
N THR A 45 22.89 2.69 -4.28
CA THR A 45 22.56 1.52 -5.11
C THR A 45 21.32 1.78 -5.97
N LEU A 46 21.22 1.09 -7.10
CA LEU A 46 20.07 1.28 -8.00
C LEU A 46 18.69 1.01 -7.33
N PRO A 47 18.52 -0.01 -6.45
CA PRO A 47 17.29 -0.17 -5.68
C PRO A 47 16.95 1.10 -4.88
N HIS A 48 17.89 1.63 -4.10
CA HIS A 48 17.73 2.88 -3.35
C HIS A 48 17.35 4.06 -4.23
N LEU A 49 18.00 4.23 -5.38
CA LEU A 49 17.65 5.29 -6.32
C LEU A 49 16.21 5.16 -6.87
N PHE A 50 15.71 3.95 -7.07
CA PHE A 50 14.29 3.74 -7.39
C PHE A 50 13.40 4.17 -6.21
N VAL A 51 13.73 3.77 -4.98
CA VAL A 51 12.91 4.16 -3.83
C VAL A 51 12.85 5.67 -3.65
N TYR A 52 14.01 6.35 -3.67
CA TYR A 52 14.11 7.79 -3.51
C TYR A 52 13.49 8.57 -4.67
N SER A 53 13.70 8.13 -5.92
CA SER A 53 13.09 8.79 -7.09
C SER A 53 11.57 8.70 -7.06
N GLY A 54 11.03 7.55 -6.65
CA GLY A 54 9.59 7.37 -6.47
C GLY A 54 9.00 8.32 -5.43
N GLY A 55 9.64 8.43 -4.26
CA GLY A 55 9.28 9.39 -3.21
C GLY A 55 9.37 10.85 -3.67
N ALA A 56 10.44 11.21 -4.38
CA ALA A 56 10.63 12.54 -4.94
C ALA A 56 9.55 12.91 -5.97
N ILE A 57 9.19 11.98 -6.87
CA ILE A 57 8.11 12.17 -7.85
C ILE A 57 6.78 12.43 -7.14
N ALA A 58 6.44 11.65 -6.11
CA ALA A 58 5.22 11.81 -5.34
C ALA A 58 5.19 13.16 -4.58
N GLY A 59 6.31 13.55 -3.96
CA GLY A 59 6.46 14.82 -3.23
C GLY A 59 6.38 16.05 -4.13
N LEU A 60 7.12 16.06 -5.24
CA LEU A 60 7.10 17.17 -6.20
C LEU A 60 5.74 17.33 -6.88
N THR A 61 5.09 16.21 -7.22
CA THR A 61 3.71 16.22 -7.75
C THR A 61 2.74 16.82 -6.74
N SER A 62 2.84 16.39 -5.48
CA SER A 62 2.03 16.91 -4.38
C SER A 62 2.22 18.41 -4.19
N LEU A 63 3.47 18.88 -4.13
CA LEU A 63 3.80 20.30 -4.02
C LEU A 63 3.23 21.10 -5.20
N ALA A 64 3.42 20.64 -6.43
CA ALA A 64 2.90 21.31 -7.62
C ALA A 64 1.37 21.43 -7.57
N MET A 65 0.67 20.40 -7.09
CA MET A 65 -0.79 20.39 -6.98
C MET A 65 -1.31 21.31 -5.86
N VAL A 66 -0.60 21.40 -4.73
CA VAL A 66 -0.91 22.37 -3.67
C VAL A 66 -0.70 23.80 -4.18
N LEU A 67 0.41 24.09 -4.86
CA LEU A 67 0.68 25.41 -5.42
C LEU A 67 -0.36 25.82 -6.48
N ARG A 68 -0.74 24.87 -7.34
CA ARG A 68 -1.78 25.08 -8.35
C ARG A 68 -3.15 25.36 -7.73
N ALA A 69 -3.56 24.58 -6.74
CA ALA A 69 -4.82 24.82 -6.03
C ALA A 69 -4.80 26.17 -5.29
N THR A 70 -3.66 26.53 -4.70
CA THR A 70 -3.46 27.83 -4.04
C THR A 70 -3.59 28.99 -5.04
N ALA A 71 -2.95 28.88 -6.21
CA ALA A 71 -3.05 29.89 -7.26
C ALA A 71 -4.49 30.04 -7.79
N ALA A 72 -5.18 28.92 -8.01
CA ALA A 72 -6.59 28.94 -8.42
C ALA A 72 -7.47 29.66 -7.39
N GLN A 73 -7.31 29.35 -6.09
CA GLN A 73 -8.06 30.02 -5.02
C GLN A 73 -7.76 31.52 -4.94
N ARG A 74 -6.49 31.93 -5.10
CA ARG A 74 -6.11 33.35 -5.13
C ARG A 74 -6.69 34.10 -6.33
N ASN A 75 -6.93 33.42 -7.44
CA ASN A 75 -7.57 33.96 -8.64
C ASN A 75 -9.11 33.90 -8.58
N GLY A 76 -9.70 33.65 -7.40
CA GLY A 76 -11.15 33.60 -7.20
C GLY A 76 -11.82 32.32 -7.70
N GLN A 77 -11.06 31.30 -8.07
CA GLN A 77 -11.59 30.00 -8.52
C GLN A 77 -11.71 29.03 -7.35
N THR A 78 -12.73 28.18 -7.34
CA THR A 78 -12.83 27.09 -6.36
C THR A 78 -12.12 25.85 -6.92
N PRO A 79 -11.09 25.30 -6.24
CA PRO A 79 -10.44 24.08 -6.68
C PRO A 79 -11.41 22.91 -6.80
N ASP A 80 -11.38 22.20 -7.93
CA ASP A 80 -12.22 21.03 -8.19
C ASP A 80 -11.88 19.89 -7.20
N PRO A 81 -12.82 19.45 -6.34
CA PRO A 81 -12.60 18.36 -5.40
C PRO A 81 -12.28 17.02 -6.06
N ALA A 82 -12.62 16.80 -7.33
CA ALA A 82 -12.21 15.59 -8.05
C ALA A 82 -10.68 15.52 -8.26
N VAL A 83 -9.98 16.64 -8.09
CA VAL A 83 -8.53 16.76 -8.22
C VAL A 83 -7.86 16.64 -6.85
N GLY A 84 -7.77 15.40 -6.35
CA GLY A 84 -7.05 15.11 -5.10
C GLY A 84 -7.86 15.27 -3.82
N GLY A 85 -9.17 15.47 -3.93
CA GLY A 85 -10.09 15.65 -2.80
C GLY A 85 -10.26 17.10 -2.38
N ARG A 86 -11.10 17.33 -1.38
CA ARG A 86 -11.35 18.67 -0.83
C ARG A 86 -10.04 19.37 -0.42
N ALA A 87 -9.91 20.64 -0.81
CA ALA A 87 -8.79 21.48 -0.42
C ALA A 87 -9.00 22.09 0.98
N PHE A 88 -7.95 22.08 1.80
CA PHE A 88 -7.92 22.69 3.12
C PHE A 88 -6.92 23.84 3.15
N LYS A 89 -7.17 24.87 3.96
CA LYS A 89 -6.19 25.92 4.22
C LYS A 89 -5.13 25.41 5.18
N VAL A 90 -3.87 25.42 4.74
CA VAL A 90 -2.70 25.04 5.53
C VAL A 90 -1.85 26.29 5.77
N LEU A 91 -1.46 26.50 7.04
CA LEU A 91 -0.72 27.69 7.50
C LEU A 91 -1.39 29.02 7.14
N GLY A 92 -2.72 29.03 6.93
CA GLY A 92 -3.48 30.20 6.50
C GLY A 92 -3.26 30.65 5.05
N VAL A 93 -2.34 30.03 4.31
CA VAL A 93 -1.86 30.52 3.00
C VAL A 93 -2.13 29.54 1.86
N PHE A 94 -1.90 28.24 2.08
CA PHE A 94 -1.92 27.24 1.00
C PHE A 94 -3.26 26.51 0.95
N ALA A 95 -3.82 26.36 -0.25
CA ALA A 95 -4.96 25.51 -0.52
C ALA A 95 -4.45 24.11 -0.89
N ALA A 96 -4.63 23.13 -0.01
CA ALA A 96 -4.04 21.81 -0.18
C ALA A 96 -5.14 20.74 -0.33
N PRO A 97 -5.35 20.17 -1.54
CA PRO A 97 -6.20 19.00 -1.71
C PRO A 97 -5.69 17.85 -0.84
N ILE A 98 -6.57 17.22 -0.06
CA ILE A 98 -6.17 16.31 1.02
C ILE A 98 -5.27 15.14 0.59
N GLY A 99 -5.49 14.54 -0.58
CA GLY A 99 -4.65 13.45 -1.07
C GLY A 99 -3.21 13.89 -1.33
N TYR A 100 -3.04 15.06 -1.97
CA TYR A 100 -1.73 15.66 -2.22
C TYR A 100 -1.12 16.25 -0.93
N LEU A 101 -1.92 16.71 0.03
CA LEU A 101 -1.42 17.13 1.34
C LEU A 101 -0.79 15.95 2.09
N VAL A 102 -1.52 14.83 2.18
CA VAL A 102 -1.06 13.60 2.84
C VAL A 102 0.19 13.07 2.15
N GLY A 103 0.17 12.94 0.81
CA GLY A 103 1.34 12.49 0.05
C GLY A 103 2.54 13.44 0.14
N GLY A 104 2.31 14.75 0.15
CA GLY A 104 3.37 15.76 0.27
C GLY A 104 4.04 15.77 1.64
N ILE A 105 3.26 15.68 2.73
CA ILE A 105 3.81 15.56 4.09
C ILE A 105 4.59 14.25 4.21
N ALA A 106 4.03 13.15 3.71
CA ALA A 106 4.68 11.85 3.73
C ALA A 106 6.01 11.86 2.95
N ALA A 107 6.05 12.47 1.77
CA ALA A 107 7.28 12.59 0.99
C ALA A 107 8.34 13.49 1.67
N ALA A 108 7.92 14.54 2.38
CA ALA A 108 8.83 15.35 3.18
C ALA A 108 9.40 14.58 4.38
N SER A 109 8.55 13.81 5.08
CA SER A 109 8.98 12.89 6.14
C SER A 109 9.91 11.81 5.61
N PHE A 110 9.60 11.22 4.45
CA PHE A 110 10.42 10.24 3.77
C PHE A 110 11.84 10.76 3.51
N LEU A 111 11.98 11.98 2.99
CA LEU A 111 13.28 12.59 2.78
C LEU A 111 14.03 12.82 4.10
N LEU A 112 13.34 13.32 5.13
CA LEU A 112 13.95 13.52 6.45
C LEU A 112 14.46 12.20 7.05
N TYR A 113 13.65 11.15 6.99
CA TYR A 113 14.02 9.84 7.52
C TYR A 113 15.12 9.19 6.68
N GLY A 114 15.14 9.32 5.35
CA GLY A 114 16.24 8.84 4.52
C GLY A 114 17.57 9.55 4.79
N LEU A 115 17.55 10.86 5.07
CA LEU A 115 18.76 11.58 5.49
C LEU A 115 19.22 11.17 6.90
N TRP A 116 18.27 10.85 7.79
CA TRP A 116 18.59 10.30 9.11
C TRP A 116 19.19 8.89 8.99
N ASP A 117 18.68 8.09 8.06
CA ASP A 117 19.17 6.75 7.75
C ASP A 117 20.63 6.76 7.31
N GLU A 118 21.00 7.64 6.39
CA GLU A 118 22.40 7.79 5.94
C GLU A 118 23.34 8.13 7.11
N TRP A 119 22.91 9.06 7.98
CA TRP A 119 23.68 9.38 9.18
C TRP A 119 23.80 8.18 10.12
N TRP A 120 22.72 7.41 10.27
CA TRP A 120 22.69 6.21 11.09
C TRP A 120 23.67 5.14 10.56
N HIS A 121 23.71 4.92 9.25
CA HIS A 121 24.67 4.02 8.62
C HIS A 121 26.11 4.45 8.85
N GLY A 122 26.38 5.76 8.84
CA GLY A 122 27.70 6.30 9.18
C GLY A 122 28.18 5.98 10.60
N LEU A 123 27.27 5.67 11.52
CA LEU A 123 27.59 5.33 12.91
C LEU A 123 27.60 3.82 13.18
N TYR A 124 26.62 3.09 12.66
CA TYR A 124 26.37 1.69 13.03
C TYR A 124 26.72 0.70 11.93
N GLY A 125 26.97 1.17 10.70
CA GLY A 125 27.14 0.34 9.51
C GLY A 125 25.90 0.35 8.61
N PHE A 126 26.11 0.00 7.34
CA PHE A 126 25.06 -0.01 6.33
C PHE A 126 24.10 -1.20 6.52
N ASP A 127 22.80 -0.93 6.56
CA ASP A 127 21.70 -1.91 6.68
C ASP A 127 21.90 -3.10 7.60
N VAL A 128 22.36 -2.79 8.81
CA VAL A 128 22.54 -3.79 9.87
C VAL A 128 21.19 -4.40 10.32
N THR A 129 20.09 -3.64 10.23
CA THR A 129 18.74 -4.12 10.57
C THR A 129 17.65 -3.22 9.96
N ILE A 130 16.57 -3.84 9.48
CA ILE A 130 15.38 -3.15 8.96
C ILE A 130 14.59 -2.53 10.12
N ALA A 131 14.70 -3.07 11.33
CA ALA A 131 14.04 -2.54 12.52
C ALA A 131 14.64 -1.22 13.07
N SER A 132 15.64 -0.63 12.41
CA SER A 132 16.25 0.64 12.85
C SER A 132 15.20 1.78 12.95
N PRO A 133 15.31 2.70 13.92
CA PRO A 133 14.41 3.85 14.01
C PRO A 133 14.25 4.66 12.70
N PRO A 134 15.31 4.99 11.94
CA PRO A 134 15.15 5.70 10.67
C PRO A 134 14.38 4.88 9.62
N HIS A 135 14.67 3.58 9.46
CA HIS A 135 13.89 2.69 8.58
C HIS A 135 12.41 2.66 8.92
N GLN A 136 12.05 2.58 10.21
CA GLN A 136 10.64 2.55 10.61
C GLN A 136 9.90 3.84 10.20
N GLY A 137 10.53 5.00 10.37
CA GLY A 137 9.95 6.26 9.91
C GLY A 137 9.89 6.39 8.39
N TRP A 138 10.90 5.86 7.70
CA TRP A 138 10.98 5.83 6.25
C TRP A 138 9.90 4.92 5.62
N LEU A 139 9.78 3.69 6.10
CA LEU A 139 8.73 2.72 5.74
C LEU A 139 7.34 3.32 6.02
N THR A 140 7.14 3.91 7.19
CA THR A 140 5.88 4.60 7.52
C THR A 140 5.58 5.73 6.52
N SER A 141 6.58 6.46 6.07
CA SER A 141 6.40 7.54 5.09
C SER A 141 6.00 7.01 3.70
N ILE A 142 6.53 5.86 3.27
CA ILE A 142 6.09 5.17 2.04
C ILE A 142 4.61 4.76 2.17
N CYS A 143 4.25 4.16 3.31
CA CYS A 143 2.90 3.75 3.65
C CYS A 143 1.90 4.93 3.55
N VAL A 144 2.23 6.08 4.15
CA VAL A 144 1.37 7.27 4.12
C VAL A 144 1.32 7.89 2.71
N THR A 145 2.38 7.79 1.92
CA THR A 145 2.38 8.21 0.51
C THR A 145 1.40 7.38 -0.33
N MET A 146 1.36 6.07 -0.13
CA MET A 146 0.38 5.17 -0.76
C MET A 146 -1.06 5.52 -0.37
N ILE A 147 -1.30 5.85 0.90
CA ILE A 147 -2.61 6.32 1.39
C ILE A 147 -3.00 7.64 0.69
N GLY A 148 -2.08 8.60 0.60
CA GLY A 148 -2.30 9.86 -0.13
C GLY A 148 -2.69 9.62 -1.59
N THR A 149 -1.97 8.72 -2.27
CA THR A 149 -2.27 8.32 -3.66
C THR A 149 -3.67 7.70 -3.77
N ALA A 150 -4.05 6.80 -2.86
CA ALA A 150 -5.39 6.21 -2.85
C ALA A 150 -6.48 7.28 -2.64
N ILE A 151 -6.27 8.27 -1.77
CA ILE A 151 -7.21 9.39 -1.57
C ILE A 151 -7.36 10.21 -2.87
N VAL A 152 -6.27 10.46 -3.60
CA VAL A 152 -6.32 11.19 -4.88
C VAL A 152 -7.24 10.50 -5.89
N PHE A 153 -7.12 9.17 -6.04
CA PHE A 153 -7.97 8.43 -6.97
C PHE A 153 -9.40 8.18 -6.45
N ALA A 154 -9.59 8.08 -5.13
CA ALA A 154 -10.92 7.98 -4.53
C ALA A 154 -11.76 9.24 -4.82
N ALA A 155 -11.13 10.41 -4.82
CA ALA A 155 -11.77 11.66 -5.20
C ALA A 155 -12.21 11.69 -6.67
N ALA A 156 -11.48 10.99 -7.54
CA ALA A 156 -11.78 10.88 -8.97
C ALA A 156 -12.59 9.62 -9.36
N ARG A 157 -13.13 8.87 -8.39
CA ARG A 157 -13.78 7.55 -8.60
C ARG A 157 -14.97 7.56 -9.58
N GLU A 158 -15.56 8.71 -9.84
CA GLU A 158 -16.66 8.86 -10.80
C GLU A 158 -16.18 8.65 -12.24
N HIS A 159 -14.87 8.82 -12.48
CA HIS A 159 -14.24 8.50 -13.74
C HIS A 159 -13.65 7.09 -13.76
N ARG A 160 -13.72 6.43 -14.92
CA ARG A 160 -13.10 5.11 -15.13
C ARG A 160 -11.63 5.06 -14.74
N TRP A 161 -10.85 6.08 -15.12
CA TRP A 161 -9.43 6.15 -14.77
C TRP A 161 -9.21 6.32 -13.26
N GLY A 162 -10.12 7.01 -12.57
CA GLY A 162 -10.15 7.15 -11.12
C GLY A 162 -10.35 5.80 -10.43
N ARG A 163 -11.31 5.00 -10.94
CA ARG A 163 -11.61 3.66 -10.41
C ARG A 163 -10.41 2.73 -10.53
N TRP A 164 -9.81 2.64 -11.71
CA TRP A 164 -8.64 1.80 -11.93
C TRP A 164 -7.43 2.27 -11.11
N GLY A 165 -7.14 3.58 -11.12
CA GLY A 165 -6.03 4.10 -10.32
C GLY A 165 -6.24 3.93 -8.82
N PHE A 166 -7.49 3.98 -8.32
CA PHE A 166 -7.79 3.70 -6.91
C PHE A 166 -7.48 2.24 -6.59
N MET A 167 -7.98 1.29 -7.40
CA MET A 167 -7.72 -0.13 -7.22
C MET A 167 -6.21 -0.43 -7.27
N THR A 168 -5.47 0.19 -8.20
CA THR A 168 -4.01 0.07 -8.28
C THR A 168 -3.32 0.65 -7.04
N ALA A 169 -3.73 1.82 -6.54
CA ALA A 169 -3.12 2.44 -5.37
C ALA A 169 -3.31 1.59 -4.10
N ILE A 170 -4.51 1.07 -3.86
CA ILE A 170 -4.77 0.19 -2.69
C ILE A 170 -4.17 -1.21 -2.87
N ALA A 171 -4.04 -1.71 -4.11
CA ALA A 171 -3.34 -2.95 -4.39
C ALA A 171 -1.83 -2.82 -4.17
N ALA A 172 -1.24 -1.67 -4.52
CA ALA A 172 0.15 -1.35 -4.18
C ALA A 172 0.35 -1.29 -2.66
N PHE A 173 -0.56 -0.65 -1.92
CA PHE A 173 -0.57 -0.66 -0.45
C PHE A 173 -0.71 -2.09 0.12
N GLY A 174 -1.57 -2.92 -0.46
CA GLY A 174 -1.68 -4.33 -0.07
C GLY A 174 -0.38 -5.11 -0.34
N SER A 175 0.27 -4.89 -1.47
CA SER A 175 1.53 -5.55 -1.83
C SER A 175 2.67 -5.17 -0.89
N TYR A 176 2.69 -3.90 -0.46
CA TYR A 176 3.61 -3.37 0.55
C TYR A 176 3.50 -4.08 1.92
N ALA A 177 2.39 -4.77 2.19
CA ALA A 177 2.21 -5.51 3.44
C ALA A 177 3.23 -6.63 3.65
N SER A 178 3.73 -7.27 2.58
CA SER A 178 4.81 -8.27 2.69
C SER A 178 6.03 -7.69 3.39
N ILE A 179 6.41 -6.47 2.99
CA ILE A 179 7.61 -5.76 3.42
C ILE A 179 7.48 -5.30 4.87
N THR A 180 6.35 -4.69 5.24
CA THR A 180 6.12 -4.28 6.63
C THR A 180 5.94 -5.46 7.58
N SER A 181 5.45 -6.60 7.07
CA SER A 181 5.36 -7.82 7.87
C SER A 181 6.76 -8.36 8.19
N THR A 182 7.69 -8.35 7.23
CA THR A 182 9.10 -8.72 7.47
C THR A 182 9.72 -7.81 8.53
N ALA A 183 9.51 -6.50 8.43
CA ALA A 183 10.01 -5.54 9.42
C ALA A 183 9.42 -5.79 10.83
N LEU A 184 8.14 -6.19 10.92
CA LEU A 184 7.51 -6.55 12.19
C LEU A 184 8.09 -7.84 12.78
N ALA A 185 8.45 -8.82 11.94
CA ALA A 185 9.02 -10.08 12.36
C ALA A 185 10.37 -9.90 13.10
N GLU A 186 11.16 -8.88 12.73
CA GLU A 186 12.43 -8.56 13.39
C GLU A 186 12.30 -8.05 14.83
N VAL A 187 11.13 -7.49 15.21
CA VAL A 187 10.94 -6.81 16.51
C VAL A 187 10.79 -7.79 17.70
N ASN A 188 10.75 -9.11 17.46
CA ASN A 188 10.57 -10.19 18.45
C ASN A 188 9.61 -9.81 19.61
N LEU A 189 8.32 -10.05 19.38
CA LEU A 189 7.27 -9.73 20.35
C LEU A 189 7.15 -10.73 21.51
N GLY A 190 7.97 -11.79 21.53
CA GLY A 190 7.88 -12.85 22.55
C GLY A 190 6.56 -13.62 22.53
N THR A 191 5.87 -13.65 21.38
CA THR A 191 4.57 -14.32 21.22
C THR A 191 4.69 -15.56 20.34
N THR A 192 3.87 -16.57 20.59
CA THR A 192 3.74 -17.74 19.69
C THR A 192 2.89 -17.47 18.44
N ILE A 193 2.25 -16.30 18.36
CA ILE A 193 1.50 -15.86 17.18
C ILE A 193 2.48 -15.45 16.09
N ASP A 194 2.32 -16.03 14.90
CA ASP A 194 3.04 -15.60 13.71
C ASP A 194 2.45 -14.30 13.15
N TRP A 195 2.91 -13.18 13.69
CA TRP A 195 2.46 -11.84 13.28
C TRP A 195 2.79 -11.50 11.84
N PHE A 196 3.88 -12.07 11.28
CA PHE A 196 4.24 -11.89 9.88
C PHE A 196 3.12 -12.41 8.97
N THR A 197 2.70 -13.66 9.17
CA THR A 197 1.60 -14.27 8.43
C THR A 197 0.29 -13.54 8.65
N VAL A 198 0.00 -13.14 9.90
CA VAL A 198 -1.22 -12.38 10.25
C VAL A 198 -1.32 -11.08 9.44
N THR A 199 -0.26 -10.26 9.42
CA THR A 199 -0.30 -8.95 8.75
C THR A 199 -0.22 -9.07 7.22
N TRP A 200 0.59 -9.99 6.70
CA TRP A 200 0.75 -10.19 5.26
C TRP A 200 -0.54 -10.65 4.60
N ILE A 201 -1.36 -11.46 5.29
CA ILE A 201 -2.67 -11.89 4.81
C ILE A 201 -3.73 -10.80 5.05
N THR A 202 -3.80 -10.25 6.26
CA THR A 202 -4.93 -9.40 6.65
C THR A 202 -4.97 -8.09 5.87
N ILE A 203 -3.83 -7.45 5.62
CA ILE A 203 -3.77 -6.12 4.99
C ILE A 203 -4.30 -6.15 3.53
N PRO A 204 -3.83 -7.04 2.63
CA PRO A 204 -4.38 -7.17 1.27
C PRO A 204 -5.88 -7.49 1.24
N LEU A 205 -6.38 -8.35 2.15
CA LEU A 205 -7.80 -8.66 2.28
C LEU A 205 -8.61 -7.40 2.61
N VAL A 206 -8.14 -6.60 3.56
CA VAL A 206 -8.76 -5.33 3.93
C VAL A 206 -8.74 -4.35 2.76
N CYS A 207 -7.68 -4.34 1.93
CA CYS A 207 -7.63 -3.55 0.71
C CYS A 207 -8.70 -3.98 -0.30
N VAL A 208 -8.90 -5.28 -0.52
CA VAL A 208 -9.98 -5.82 -1.36
C VAL A 208 -11.36 -5.38 -0.86
N LEU A 209 -11.59 -5.49 0.45
CA LEU A 209 -12.84 -5.05 1.07
C LEU A 209 -13.04 -3.54 0.87
N LEU A 210 -12.00 -2.72 1.07
CA LEU A 210 -12.07 -1.28 0.82
C LEU A 210 -12.34 -0.95 -0.65
N GLY A 211 -11.75 -1.71 -1.59
CA GLY A 211 -12.02 -1.64 -3.02
C GLY A 211 -13.51 -1.79 -3.34
N SER A 212 -14.14 -2.82 -2.76
CA SER A 212 -15.59 -3.03 -2.88
C SER A 212 -16.42 -1.85 -2.37
N GLN A 213 -15.94 -1.17 -1.32
CA GLN A 213 -16.67 -0.05 -0.73
C GLN A 213 -16.52 1.22 -1.55
N VAL A 214 -15.32 1.59 -2.00
CA VAL A 214 -15.13 2.86 -2.71
C VAL A 214 -15.65 2.78 -4.15
N ILE A 215 -15.44 1.66 -4.84
CA ILE A 215 -15.77 1.48 -6.26
C ILE A 215 -17.17 0.89 -6.47
N GLY A 216 -17.69 0.12 -5.51
CA GLY A 216 -18.91 -0.65 -5.65
C GLY A 216 -18.68 -1.89 -6.51
N ARG A 217 -19.57 -2.12 -7.49
CA ARG A 217 -19.50 -3.30 -8.39
C ARG A 217 -18.17 -3.37 -9.14
N GLY A 218 -17.58 -4.57 -9.11
CA GLY A 218 -16.27 -4.89 -9.67
C GLY A 218 -15.10 -4.44 -8.80
N GLY A 219 -15.34 -3.72 -7.71
CA GLY A 219 -14.30 -3.17 -6.85
C GLY A 219 -13.50 -4.25 -6.11
N ALA A 220 -14.18 -5.28 -5.60
CA ALA A 220 -13.50 -6.33 -4.82
C ALA A 220 -12.65 -7.22 -5.74
N ALA A 221 -13.27 -7.75 -6.81
CA ALA A 221 -12.57 -8.58 -7.79
C ALA A 221 -11.47 -7.81 -8.54
N GLY A 222 -11.73 -6.54 -8.88
CA GLY A 222 -10.74 -5.68 -9.54
C GLY A 222 -9.53 -5.40 -8.66
N THR A 223 -9.73 -5.07 -7.38
CA THR A 223 -8.60 -4.90 -6.44
C THR A 223 -7.84 -6.21 -6.24
N GLY A 224 -8.52 -7.34 -6.06
CA GLY A 224 -7.86 -8.65 -5.89
C GLY A 224 -7.00 -9.02 -7.09
N LEU A 225 -7.53 -8.87 -8.31
CA LEU A 225 -6.79 -9.12 -9.55
C LEU A 225 -5.59 -8.20 -9.68
N VAL A 226 -5.76 -6.90 -9.42
CA VAL A 226 -4.65 -5.93 -9.54
C VAL A 226 -3.59 -6.19 -8.47
N THR A 227 -3.95 -6.63 -7.26
CA THR A 227 -2.98 -7.07 -6.25
C THR A 227 -2.14 -8.23 -6.76
N PHE A 228 -2.76 -9.27 -7.33
CA PHE A 228 -2.02 -10.38 -7.94
C PHE A 228 -1.09 -9.92 -9.06
N LEU A 229 -1.59 -9.11 -9.99
CA LEU A 229 -0.79 -8.62 -11.12
C LEU A 229 0.38 -7.71 -10.68
N ILE A 230 0.18 -6.85 -9.68
CA ILE A 230 1.27 -6.03 -9.15
C ILE A 230 2.34 -6.94 -8.54
N ASN A 231 1.97 -7.90 -7.69
CA ASN A 231 2.96 -8.79 -7.08
C ASN A 231 3.68 -9.65 -8.13
N LEU A 232 2.95 -10.18 -9.11
CA LEU A 232 3.52 -10.93 -10.24
C LEU A 232 4.60 -10.13 -10.96
N VAL A 233 4.30 -8.86 -11.29
CA VAL A 233 5.26 -8.01 -12.01
C VAL A 233 6.42 -7.59 -11.11
N MET A 234 6.13 -7.13 -9.88
CA MET A 234 7.15 -6.56 -8.98
C MET A 234 8.14 -7.60 -8.50
N TRP A 235 7.69 -8.78 -8.06
CA TRP A 235 8.58 -9.83 -7.58
C TRP A 235 9.37 -10.45 -8.73
N SER A 236 8.75 -10.68 -9.90
CA SER A 236 9.49 -11.16 -11.08
C SER A 236 10.54 -10.15 -11.54
N PHE A 237 10.22 -8.84 -11.46
CA PHE A 237 11.17 -7.78 -11.74
C PHE A 237 12.32 -7.75 -10.73
N ALA A 238 12.02 -7.84 -9.43
CA ALA A 238 13.02 -7.81 -8.37
C ALA A 238 14.03 -8.94 -8.51
N GLU A 239 13.57 -10.19 -8.64
CA GLU A 239 14.41 -11.38 -8.87
C GLU A 239 15.35 -11.21 -10.07
N TRP A 240 14.79 -10.76 -11.20
CA TRP A 240 15.58 -10.48 -12.39
C TRP A 240 16.60 -9.34 -12.17
N ALA A 241 16.17 -8.26 -11.52
CA ALA A 241 16.96 -7.06 -11.32
C ALA A 241 18.13 -7.30 -10.35
N VAL A 242 17.97 -8.15 -9.33
CA VAL A 242 19.05 -8.58 -8.43
C VAL A 242 20.18 -9.22 -9.24
N GLY A 243 19.86 -10.26 -10.04
CA GLY A 243 20.86 -10.96 -10.84
C GLY A 243 21.52 -10.07 -11.88
N TRP A 244 20.71 -9.29 -12.60
CA TRP A 244 21.20 -8.36 -13.61
C TRP A 244 22.15 -7.31 -13.03
N TYR A 245 21.81 -6.72 -11.90
CA TYR A 245 22.62 -5.66 -11.29
C TYR A 245 23.86 -6.21 -10.59
N ALA A 246 23.79 -7.40 -10.00
CA ALA A 246 24.96 -8.07 -9.44
C ALA A 246 26.00 -8.35 -10.54
N GLU A 247 25.56 -8.86 -11.70
CA GLU A 247 26.41 -9.06 -12.87
C GLU A 247 27.02 -7.74 -13.36
N LEU A 248 26.20 -6.68 -13.48
CA LEU A 248 26.64 -5.34 -13.87
C LEU A 248 27.71 -4.76 -12.93
N GLN A 249 27.61 -5.05 -11.63
CA GLN A 249 28.57 -4.59 -10.61
C GLN A 249 29.75 -5.55 -10.41
N HIS A 250 29.83 -6.65 -11.17
CA HIS A 250 30.82 -7.72 -10.97
C HIS A 250 30.80 -8.31 -9.56
N LEU A 251 29.61 -8.40 -8.97
CA LEU A 251 29.38 -9.01 -7.66
C LEU A 251 28.83 -10.43 -7.83
N SER A 252 29.12 -11.29 -6.87
CA SER A 252 28.55 -12.65 -6.80
C SER A 252 27.31 -12.64 -5.93
N LEU A 253 26.35 -13.49 -6.27
CA LEU A 253 25.28 -13.87 -5.36
C LEU A 253 25.87 -14.74 -4.23
N ARG A 254 25.22 -14.76 -3.07
CA ARG A 254 25.59 -15.65 -1.96
C ARG A 254 25.38 -17.12 -2.36
N ASP A 255 26.21 -17.99 -1.78
CA ASP A 255 26.31 -19.40 -2.18
C ASP A 255 25.00 -20.22 -2.08
N TYR A 256 24.05 -19.77 -1.26
CA TYR A 256 22.74 -20.42 -1.07
C TYR A 256 21.63 -19.86 -1.97
N VAL A 257 21.93 -18.83 -2.78
CA VAL A 257 20.93 -18.14 -3.61
C VAL A 257 20.84 -18.81 -4.97
N VAL A 258 19.63 -19.18 -5.35
CA VAL A 258 19.29 -19.58 -6.71
C VAL A 258 18.12 -18.73 -7.18
N LEU A 259 18.42 -17.75 -8.04
CA LEU A 259 17.37 -16.90 -8.62
C LEU A 259 16.41 -17.77 -9.42
N SER A 260 15.13 -17.65 -9.09
CA SER A 260 14.07 -18.44 -9.71
C SER A 260 12.79 -17.64 -9.79
N PHE A 261 11.78 -18.19 -10.46
CA PHE A 261 10.48 -17.52 -10.49
C PHE A 261 9.89 -17.51 -9.06
N PRO A 262 9.48 -16.35 -8.51
CA PRO A 262 9.20 -16.20 -7.08
C PRO A 262 7.79 -16.72 -6.71
N ILE A 263 7.57 -18.03 -6.83
CA ILE A 263 6.27 -18.68 -6.60
C ILE A 263 5.75 -18.37 -5.19
N ASP A 264 6.61 -18.45 -4.18
CA ASP A 264 6.23 -18.26 -2.77
C ASP A 264 5.67 -16.86 -2.50
N MET A 265 6.21 -15.85 -3.18
CA MET A 265 5.74 -14.47 -3.08
C MET A 265 4.41 -14.22 -3.80
N LEU A 266 3.93 -15.18 -4.60
CA LEU A 266 2.69 -15.09 -5.39
C LEU A 266 1.53 -15.88 -4.81
N LEU A 267 1.77 -16.81 -3.88
CA LEU A 267 0.74 -17.64 -3.25
C LEU A 267 -0.32 -16.79 -2.54
N ILE A 268 0.08 -15.88 -1.65
CA ILE A 268 -0.85 -15.00 -0.93
C ILE A 268 -1.60 -14.08 -1.90
N PRO A 269 -0.93 -13.33 -2.81
CA PRO A 269 -1.64 -12.48 -3.79
C PRO A 269 -2.64 -13.23 -4.67
N GLU A 270 -2.36 -14.48 -5.05
CA GLU A 270 -3.31 -15.33 -5.77
C GLU A 270 -4.56 -15.62 -4.92
N MET A 271 -4.37 -16.03 -3.66
CA MET A 271 -5.48 -16.28 -2.73
C MET A 271 -6.29 -15.00 -2.46
N VAL A 272 -5.64 -13.84 -2.40
CA VAL A 272 -6.29 -12.52 -2.31
C VAL A 272 -7.14 -12.23 -3.54
N CYS A 273 -6.68 -12.61 -4.73
CA CYS A 273 -7.47 -12.50 -5.97
C CYS A 273 -8.73 -13.38 -5.91
N VAL A 274 -8.58 -14.65 -5.49
CA VAL A 274 -9.72 -15.57 -5.28
C VAL A 274 -10.70 -15.00 -4.25
N PHE A 275 -10.18 -14.49 -3.12
CA PHE A 275 -10.98 -13.82 -2.09
C PHE A 275 -11.77 -12.64 -2.66
N GLY A 276 -11.15 -11.80 -3.51
CA GLY A 276 -11.82 -10.69 -4.18
C GLY A 276 -12.98 -11.14 -5.08
N VAL A 277 -12.83 -12.25 -5.79
CA VAL A 277 -13.92 -12.85 -6.60
C VAL A 277 -15.06 -13.32 -5.69
N LEU A 278 -14.76 -14.01 -4.59
CA LEU A 278 -15.78 -14.51 -3.65
C LEU A 278 -16.55 -13.37 -2.98
N VAL A 279 -15.86 -12.32 -2.53
CA VAL A 279 -16.49 -11.12 -1.96
C VAL A 279 -17.35 -10.41 -2.99
N GLU A 280 -16.85 -10.23 -4.23
CA GLU A 280 -17.62 -9.60 -5.30
C GLU A 280 -18.90 -10.39 -5.61
N LEU A 281 -18.79 -11.72 -5.68
CA LEU A 281 -19.96 -12.58 -5.87
C LEU A 281 -20.94 -12.39 -4.73
N LEU A 282 -20.52 -12.48 -3.47
CA LEU A 282 -21.41 -12.31 -2.31
C LEU A 282 -22.14 -10.96 -2.30
N LEU A 283 -21.42 -9.88 -2.60
CA LEU A 283 -21.95 -8.52 -2.62
C LEU A 283 -22.87 -8.24 -3.83
N ARG A 284 -22.97 -9.16 -4.81
CA ARG A 284 -24.02 -9.09 -5.84
C ARG A 284 -25.39 -9.49 -5.32
N TRP A 285 -25.46 -10.31 -4.26
CA TRP A 285 -26.71 -10.83 -3.70
C TRP A 285 -27.09 -10.18 -2.37
N LYS A 286 -26.15 -9.50 -1.71
CA LYS A 286 -26.37 -8.82 -0.42
C LYS A 286 -25.71 -7.46 -0.41
N ASP A 287 -26.38 -6.50 0.24
CA ASP A 287 -25.79 -5.20 0.50
C ASP A 287 -24.64 -5.28 1.51
N ALA A 288 -23.62 -4.45 1.29
CA ALA A 288 -22.49 -4.36 2.19
C ALA A 288 -22.90 -3.74 3.54
N THR A 289 -22.73 -4.51 4.61
CA THR A 289 -22.85 -4.05 6.00
C THR A 289 -21.52 -4.25 6.72
N ALA A 290 -21.29 -3.51 7.81
CA ALA A 290 -20.07 -3.65 8.61
C ALA A 290 -19.86 -5.10 9.10
N TRP A 291 -20.94 -5.78 9.51
CA TRP A 291 -20.90 -7.17 9.96
C TRP A 291 -20.59 -8.15 8.83
N LEU A 292 -21.15 -7.92 7.64
CA LEU A 292 -20.85 -8.76 6.48
C LEU A 292 -19.36 -8.65 6.08
N LEU A 293 -18.83 -7.42 6.03
CA LEU A 293 -17.42 -7.21 5.69
C LEU A 293 -16.48 -7.75 6.77
N ALA A 294 -16.83 -7.61 8.05
CA ALA A 294 -16.11 -8.23 9.14
C ALA A 294 -16.10 -9.77 9.03
N GLY A 295 -17.26 -10.38 8.74
CA GLY A 295 -17.36 -11.82 8.53
C GLY A 295 -16.56 -12.30 7.32
N CYS A 296 -16.60 -11.58 6.20
CA CYS A 296 -15.77 -11.89 5.03
C CYS A 296 -14.28 -11.81 5.36
N GLY A 297 -13.83 -10.71 6.00
CA GLY A 297 -12.44 -10.55 6.39
C GLY A 297 -11.96 -11.66 7.31
N ALA A 298 -12.73 -11.98 8.36
CA ALA A 298 -12.42 -13.04 9.30
C ALA A 298 -12.33 -14.42 8.62
N ALA A 299 -13.35 -14.78 7.84
CA ALA A 299 -13.40 -16.07 7.16
C ALA A 299 -12.28 -16.24 6.14
N GLY A 300 -12.00 -15.18 5.35
CA GLY A 300 -10.89 -15.17 4.40
C GLY A 300 -9.53 -15.31 5.09
N ALA A 301 -9.29 -14.52 6.14
CA ALA A 301 -8.03 -14.57 6.88
C ALA A 301 -7.81 -15.93 7.54
N ILE A 302 -8.82 -16.46 8.26
CA ILE A 302 -8.73 -17.80 8.88
C ILE A 302 -8.45 -18.89 7.85
N ALA A 303 -9.18 -18.90 6.73
CA ALA A 303 -9.03 -19.94 5.71
C ALA A 303 -7.64 -19.90 5.06
N ILE A 304 -7.15 -18.71 4.71
CA ILE A 304 -5.84 -18.53 4.06
C ILE A 304 -4.71 -18.84 5.06
N THR A 305 -4.77 -18.31 6.29
CA THR A 305 -3.79 -18.60 7.34
C THR A 305 -3.75 -20.10 7.64
N TRP A 306 -4.91 -20.75 7.81
CA TRP A 306 -4.96 -22.19 8.02
C TRP A 306 -4.31 -22.94 6.86
N TRP A 307 -4.62 -22.60 5.61
CA TRP A 307 -4.05 -23.27 4.44
C TRP A 307 -2.52 -23.14 4.39
N ILE A 308 -1.99 -21.93 4.55
CA ILE A 308 -0.55 -21.67 4.49
C ILE A 308 0.17 -22.34 5.67
N SER A 309 -0.31 -22.12 6.88
CA SER A 309 0.33 -22.64 8.10
C SER A 309 0.14 -24.15 8.27
N SER A 310 -0.82 -24.80 7.59
CA SER A 310 -0.95 -26.26 7.56
C SER A 310 -0.21 -26.90 6.39
N GLY A 311 -0.09 -26.23 5.24
CA GLY A 311 0.75 -26.66 4.13
C GLY A 311 2.23 -26.75 4.53
N ALA A 312 2.72 -25.72 5.24
CA ALA A 312 4.08 -25.70 5.79
C ALA A 312 4.38 -26.86 6.77
N GLN A 313 3.35 -27.46 7.39
CA GLN A 313 3.52 -28.65 8.25
C GLN A 313 3.85 -29.92 7.45
N SER A 314 3.46 -29.98 6.17
CA SER A 314 3.68 -31.15 5.33
C SER A 314 5.10 -31.25 4.75
N GLU A 315 5.87 -30.16 4.77
CA GLU A 315 7.24 -30.08 4.25
C GLU A 315 8.34 -30.26 5.32
N GLY A 316 7.96 -30.52 6.58
CA GLY A 316 8.86 -31.06 7.61
C GLY A 316 9.82 -30.04 8.24
N ILE A 317 9.34 -29.32 9.25
CA ILE A 317 10.21 -28.68 10.24
C ILE A 317 10.40 -29.69 11.39
N GLU A 318 11.53 -30.41 11.38
CA GLU A 318 11.97 -31.24 12.49
C GLU A 318 12.30 -30.35 13.70
N GLY A 319 11.55 -30.49 14.81
CA GLY A 319 12.01 -29.93 16.08
C GLY A 319 10.99 -29.66 17.20
N ALA A 320 9.70 -29.51 16.92
CA ALA A 320 8.70 -29.31 18.00
C ALA A 320 7.59 -30.36 17.97
N GLY A 321 7.09 -30.68 19.17
CA GLY A 321 6.11 -31.75 19.36
C GLY A 321 4.81 -31.47 18.60
N PRO A 322 4.07 -32.50 18.14
CA PRO A 322 2.86 -32.33 17.33
C PRO A 322 1.78 -31.42 17.96
N GLY A 323 1.76 -31.29 19.29
CA GLY A 323 0.77 -30.52 20.04
C GLY A 323 1.08 -29.02 20.21
N GLU A 324 2.36 -28.62 20.24
CA GLU A 324 2.75 -27.21 20.40
C GLU A 324 2.49 -26.44 19.10
N HIS A 325 2.93 -27.00 17.97
CA HIS A 325 2.72 -26.43 16.63
C HIS A 325 1.25 -26.26 16.24
N THR A 326 0.37 -27.20 16.62
CA THR A 326 -1.07 -27.11 16.32
C THR A 326 -1.71 -25.94 17.07
N THR A 327 -1.27 -25.69 18.31
CA THR A 327 -1.78 -24.60 19.14
C THR A 327 -1.37 -23.24 18.58
N ASP A 328 -0.13 -23.13 18.08
CA ASP A 328 0.41 -21.90 17.49
C ASP A 328 -0.31 -21.51 16.19
N VAL A 329 -0.63 -22.50 15.35
CA VAL A 329 -1.42 -22.31 14.13
C VAL A 329 -2.83 -21.83 14.45
N LEU A 330 -3.48 -22.42 15.46
CA LEU A 330 -4.82 -22.01 15.90
C LEU A 330 -4.82 -20.58 16.45
N LEU A 331 -3.85 -20.22 17.29
CA LEU A 331 -3.70 -18.87 17.82
C LEU A 331 -3.47 -17.85 16.70
N THR A 332 -2.64 -18.19 15.72
CA THR A 332 -2.39 -17.36 14.53
C THR A 332 -3.65 -17.18 13.69
N CYS A 333 -4.43 -18.25 13.47
CA CYS A 333 -5.72 -18.16 12.79
C CYS A 333 -6.71 -17.26 13.54
N VAL A 334 -6.80 -17.39 14.86
CA VAL A 334 -7.67 -16.55 15.69
C VAL A 334 -7.24 -15.08 15.61
N ALA A 335 -5.94 -14.80 15.73
CA ALA A 335 -5.40 -13.45 15.61
C ALA A 335 -5.70 -12.83 14.25
N ALA A 336 -5.45 -13.56 13.15
CA ALA A 336 -5.76 -13.15 11.79
C ALA A 336 -7.28 -12.90 11.61
N GLY A 337 -8.12 -13.81 12.10
CA GLY A 337 -9.58 -13.69 12.04
C GLY A 337 -10.10 -12.46 12.78
N VAL A 338 -9.62 -12.21 14.00
CA VAL A 338 -10.03 -11.04 14.82
C VAL A 338 -9.57 -9.74 14.17
N LEU A 339 -8.30 -9.65 13.75
CA LEU A 339 -7.77 -8.44 13.12
C LEU A 339 -8.50 -8.14 11.81
N ALA A 340 -8.71 -9.15 10.96
CA ALA A 340 -9.42 -9.00 9.69
C ALA A 340 -10.91 -8.68 9.90
N ALA A 341 -11.55 -9.18 10.95
CA ALA A 341 -12.93 -8.80 11.30
C ALA A 341 -13.03 -7.32 11.65
N LEU A 342 -12.16 -6.84 12.54
CA LEU A 342 -12.13 -5.46 13.01
C LEU A 342 -11.87 -4.49 11.85
N LEU A 343 -10.82 -4.75 11.08
CA LEU A 343 -10.43 -3.91 9.94
C LEU A 343 -11.43 -4.02 8.80
N GLY A 344 -11.93 -5.23 8.51
CA GLY A 344 -12.97 -5.48 7.52
C GLY A 344 -14.25 -4.70 7.81
N GLY A 345 -14.74 -4.72 9.04
CA GLY A 345 -15.88 -3.91 9.46
C GLY A 345 -15.62 -2.40 9.36
N ALA A 346 -14.41 -1.96 9.70
CA ALA A 346 -14.00 -0.56 9.59
C ALA A 346 -14.02 -0.04 8.14
N THR A 347 -13.76 -0.90 7.14
CA THR A 347 -13.81 -0.51 5.72
C THR A 347 -15.18 0.04 5.29
N TRP A 348 -16.27 -0.36 5.95
CA TRP A 348 -17.61 0.18 5.67
C TRP A 348 -17.72 1.68 5.96
N ARG A 349 -17.13 2.13 7.08
CA ARG A 349 -17.07 3.55 7.44
C ARG A 349 -16.03 4.29 6.60
N LEU A 350 -14.84 3.71 6.43
CA LEU A 350 -13.76 4.32 5.66
C LEU A 350 -14.16 4.52 4.19
N GLY A 351 -14.80 3.54 3.56
CA GLY A 351 -15.30 3.64 2.20
C GLY A 351 -16.31 4.78 2.04
N ARG A 352 -17.21 4.99 3.01
CA ARG A 352 -18.13 6.15 3.00
C ARG A 352 -17.37 7.48 3.12
N ALA A 353 -16.36 7.56 3.99
CA ALA A 353 -15.53 8.75 4.13
C ALA A 353 -14.76 9.08 2.83
N LEU A 354 -14.16 8.07 2.19
CA LEU A 354 -13.46 8.23 0.92
C LEU A 354 -14.41 8.62 -0.22
N ARG A 355 -15.64 8.11 -0.25
CA ARG A 355 -16.66 8.57 -1.21
C ARG A 355 -17.13 10.01 -0.95
N ALA A 356 -17.01 10.52 0.27
CA ALA A 356 -17.31 11.92 0.58
C ALA A 356 -16.12 12.88 0.32
N SER A 357 -14.93 12.36 -0.02
CA SER A 357 -13.73 13.20 -0.22
C SER A 357 -13.86 14.23 -1.35
N ASN A 358 -14.74 13.99 -2.33
CA ASN A 358 -15.03 14.89 -3.44
C ASN A 358 -16.28 15.77 -3.25
N THR A 359 -16.95 15.73 -2.09
CA THR A 359 -18.14 16.56 -1.85
C THR A 359 -17.76 17.97 -1.40
N ALA A 360 -18.27 18.98 -2.10
CA ALA A 360 -18.24 20.37 -1.64
C ALA A 360 -19.16 20.54 -0.41
N PRO A 361 -18.83 21.39 0.58
CA PRO A 361 -19.76 21.74 1.65
C PRO A 361 -21.05 22.32 1.04
N ALA A 362 -22.20 22.01 1.65
CA ALA A 362 -23.40 22.81 1.38
C ALA A 362 -23.06 24.29 1.67
N PRO A 363 -23.52 25.25 0.85
CA PRO A 363 -23.35 26.66 1.18
C PRO A 363 -23.88 26.87 2.59
N ALA A 364 -23.08 27.52 3.44
CA ALA A 364 -23.55 27.93 4.76
C ALA A 364 -24.83 28.71 4.52
N ALA A 365 -25.95 28.24 5.08
CA ALA A 365 -27.18 29.01 5.06
C ALA A 365 -26.81 30.39 5.59
N GLU A 366 -27.00 31.43 4.77
CA GLU A 366 -26.90 32.80 5.25
C GLU A 366 -27.79 32.88 6.48
N VAL A 367 -27.15 33.03 7.64
CA VAL A 367 -27.86 33.48 8.83
C VAL A 367 -28.25 34.90 8.48
N VAL A 368 -29.45 35.04 7.90
CA VAL A 368 -30.14 36.31 7.74
C VAL A 368 -30.29 36.85 9.15
N ALA A 369 -29.36 37.72 9.54
CA ALA A 369 -29.51 38.54 10.72
C ALA A 369 -30.74 39.42 10.48
N ALA A 370 -31.83 39.09 11.17
CA ALA A 370 -33.04 39.89 11.24
C ALA A 370 -32.86 41.06 12.21
#